data_AF-A0A256XCI0-F1
#
_entry.id   AF-A0A256XCI0-F1
#
_cell.length_a   1.000
_cell.length_b   1.000
_cell.length_c   1.000
_cell.angle_alpha   90.00
_cell.angle_beta   90.00
_cell.angle_gamma   90.00
#
_symmetry.space_group_name_H-M   'P 1'
#
loop_
_entity.id
_entity.type
_entity.pdbx_description
1 polymer ?
#
loop_
_entity_poly.entity_id
_entity_poly.type
_entity_poly.pdbx_seq_one_letter_code
_entity_poly.pdbx_strand_id
1 'polypeptide(L)'
;MNLLEELRKVIVELDLEKFYQIFEEVRSSDVDVKSILNTISDAMRIVGEKYEKGEYHIPELVLASEMLKEVNEFLRNRIGKNEKRELKIVLGVVKGDIHDLGKDPHALGLSAFLTTTALEIPSIVKKLEERGLRDRVKIIIGGAAVSEELAKQFKVDAYARDAFEAVEKLKRIFNP
;
A
#
# COMPACT_ATOMS: atom_id res chain seq x y z
N MET A 1 -30.24 -5.76 -11.19
CA MET A 1 -29.01 -4.96 -11.04
C MET A 1 -27.81 -5.88 -11.19
N ASN A 2 -26.67 -5.36 -11.64
CA ASN A 2 -25.42 -6.12 -11.78
C ASN A 2 -24.86 -6.42 -10.38
N LEU A 3 -24.40 -7.64 -10.12
CA LEU A 3 -23.85 -8.07 -8.84
C LEU A 3 -22.70 -7.18 -8.35
N LEU A 4 -21.85 -6.71 -9.27
CA LEU A 4 -20.77 -5.76 -8.96
C LEU A 4 -21.28 -4.36 -8.58
N GLU A 5 -22.41 -3.96 -9.14
CA GLU A 5 -23.03 -2.67 -8.82
C GLU A 5 -23.66 -2.70 -7.43
N GLU A 6 -24.29 -3.82 -7.07
CA GLU A 6 -24.76 -4.07 -5.70
C GLU A 6 -23.59 -4.10 -4.71
N LEU A 7 -22.50 -4.82 -5.03
CA LEU A 7 -21.30 -4.87 -4.17
C LEU A 7 -20.75 -3.46 -3.91
N ARG A 8 -20.63 -2.64 -4.95
CA ARG A 8 -20.20 -1.23 -4.80
C ARG A 8 -21.17 -0.48 -3.88
N LYS A 9 -22.47 -0.62 -4.13
CA LYS A 9 -23.51 0.11 -3.41
C LYS A 9 -23.49 -0.22 -1.92
N VAL A 10 -23.47 -1.50 -1.55
CA VAL A 10 -23.47 -1.90 -0.13
C VAL A 10 -22.21 -1.43 0.60
N ILE A 11 -21.05 -1.37 -0.07
CA ILE A 11 -19.81 -0.80 0.50
C ILE A 11 -19.96 0.71 0.69
N VAL A 12 -20.48 1.42 -0.32
CA VAL A 12 -20.68 2.88 -0.25
C VAL A 12 -21.75 3.27 0.76
N GLU A 13 -22.77 2.43 0.99
CA GLU A 13 -23.85 2.67 1.95
C GLU A 13 -23.55 2.12 3.35
N LEU A 14 -22.43 1.39 3.51
CA LEU A 14 -22.01 0.75 4.77
C LEU A 14 -23.01 -0.27 5.33
N ASP A 15 -23.76 -0.92 4.44
CA ASP A 15 -24.75 -1.94 4.81
C ASP A 15 -24.05 -3.29 4.99
N LEU A 16 -23.62 -3.58 6.23
CA LEU A 16 -22.90 -4.81 6.57
C LEU A 16 -23.73 -6.07 6.32
N GLU A 17 -25.03 -6.05 6.66
CA GLU A 17 -25.88 -7.23 6.52
C GLU A 17 -26.04 -7.61 5.05
N LYS A 18 -26.34 -6.64 4.19
CA LYS A 18 -26.42 -6.88 2.75
C LYS A 18 -25.06 -7.13 2.13
N PHE A 19 -23.99 -6.54 2.66
CA PHE A 19 -22.64 -6.79 2.18
C PHE A 19 -22.29 -8.27 2.26
N TYR A 20 -22.51 -8.94 3.39
CA TYR A 20 -22.20 -10.38 3.50
C TYR A 20 -23.03 -11.22 2.54
N GLN A 21 -24.30 -10.86 2.30
CA GLN A 21 -25.16 -11.56 1.34
C GLN A 21 -24.61 -11.44 -0.09
N ILE A 22 -24.39 -10.21 -0.55
CA ILE A 22 -23.89 -9.92 -1.89
C ILE A 22 -22.47 -10.45 -2.08
N PHE A 23 -21.63 -10.36 -1.05
CA PHE A 23 -20.25 -10.81 -1.13
C PHE A 23 -20.15 -12.34 -1.23
N GLU A 24 -21.03 -13.11 -0.58
CA GLU A 24 -21.10 -14.56 -0.79
C GLU A 24 -21.53 -14.94 -2.21
N GLU A 25 -22.46 -14.18 -2.80
CA GLU A 25 -22.81 -14.35 -4.22
C GLU A 25 -21.60 -14.05 -5.11
N VAL A 26 -20.84 -12.99 -4.84
CA VAL A 26 -19.60 -12.66 -5.58
C VAL A 26 -18.56 -13.77 -5.42
N ARG A 27 -18.40 -14.33 -4.21
CA ARG A 27 -17.47 -15.44 -3.92
C ARG A 27 -17.80 -16.71 -4.71
N SER A 28 -19.09 -16.99 -4.88
CA SER A 28 -19.60 -18.16 -5.59
C SER A 28 -19.69 -17.96 -7.11
N SER A 29 -19.54 -16.73 -7.58
CA SER A 29 -19.64 -16.36 -8.99
C SER A 29 -18.30 -16.46 -9.74
N ASP A 30 -18.38 -16.60 -11.07
CA ASP A 30 -17.20 -16.57 -11.95
C ASP A 30 -16.80 -15.14 -12.38
N VAL A 31 -17.12 -14.14 -11.56
CA VAL A 31 -16.72 -12.76 -11.84
C VAL A 31 -15.20 -12.64 -11.77
N ASP A 32 -14.63 -12.00 -12.79
CA ASP A 32 -13.18 -11.87 -12.89
C ASP A 32 -12.61 -10.95 -11.81
N VAL A 33 -11.40 -11.29 -11.34
CA VAL A 33 -10.68 -10.58 -10.28
C VAL A 33 -10.53 -9.09 -10.58
N LYS A 34 -10.24 -8.73 -11.84
CA LYS A 34 -9.98 -7.34 -12.23
C LYS A 34 -11.24 -6.50 -12.09
N SER A 35 -12.39 -7.04 -12.46
CA SER A 35 -13.68 -6.36 -12.28
C SER A 35 -14.00 -6.13 -10.81
N ILE A 36 -13.78 -7.12 -9.92
CA ILE A 36 -13.98 -6.94 -8.48
C ILE A 36 -13.04 -5.87 -7.92
N LEU A 37 -11.76 -5.87 -8.31
CA LEU A 37 -10.78 -4.83 -7.91
C LEU A 37 -11.22 -3.43 -8.33
N ASN A 38 -11.68 -3.28 -9.58
CA ASN A 38 -12.18 -2.00 -10.08
C ASN A 38 -13.40 -1.54 -9.28
N THR A 39 -14.33 -2.45 -8.98
CA THR A 39 -15.54 -2.18 -8.20
C THR A 39 -15.22 -1.67 -6.80
N ILE A 40 -14.34 -2.34 -6.07
CA ILE A 40 -13.98 -1.92 -4.71
C ILE A 40 -13.15 -0.63 -4.68
N SER A 41 -12.35 -0.38 -5.73
CA SER A 41 -11.61 0.88 -5.89
C SER A 41 -12.56 2.06 -6.14
N ASP A 42 -13.57 1.85 -6.98
CA ASP A 42 -14.62 2.83 -7.24
C ASP A 42 -15.45 3.12 -5.99
N ALA A 43 -15.79 2.09 -5.22
CA ALA A 43 -16.47 2.25 -3.93
C ALA A 43 -15.64 3.12 -2.97
N MET A 44 -14.33 2.85 -2.84
CA MET A 44 -13.45 3.62 -1.97
C MET A 44 -13.32 5.08 -2.40
N ARG A 45 -13.25 5.34 -3.71
CA ARG A 45 -13.26 6.72 -4.24
C ARG A 45 -14.50 7.48 -3.78
N ILE A 46 -15.68 6.86 -3.90
CA ILE A 46 -16.95 7.48 -3.50
C ILE A 46 -17.00 7.69 -1.99
N VAL A 47 -16.55 6.72 -1.18
CA VAL A 47 -16.43 6.84 0.27
C VAL A 47 -15.51 8.02 0.65
N GLY A 48 -14.39 8.18 -0.05
CA GLY A 48 -13.47 9.32 0.11
C GLY A 48 -14.14 10.66 -0.22
N GLU A 49 -14.85 10.74 -1.35
CA GLU A 49 -15.60 11.95 -1.74
C GLU A 49 -16.68 12.31 -0.72
N LYS A 50 -17.36 11.32 -0.13
CA LYS A 50 -18.34 11.53 0.95
C LYS A 50 -17.69 12.09 2.21
N TYR A 51 -16.50 11.60 2.56
CA TYR A 51 -15.74 12.13 3.69
C TYR A 51 -15.27 13.57 3.45
N GLU A 52 -14.75 13.87 2.26
CA GLU A 52 -14.32 15.23 1.88
C GLU A 52 -15.48 16.24 1.92
N LYS A 53 -16.69 15.81 1.57
CA LYS A 53 -17.92 16.61 1.66
C LYS A 53 -18.49 16.72 3.08
N GLY A 54 -17.90 16.01 4.05
CA GLY A 54 -18.40 15.94 5.42
C GLY A 54 -19.69 15.13 5.58
N GLU A 55 -20.09 14.35 4.57
CA GLU A 55 -21.21 13.41 4.67
C GLU A 55 -20.82 12.21 5.55
N TYR A 56 -19.55 11.79 5.46
CA TYR A 56 -18.94 10.72 6.24
C TYR A 56 -17.89 11.26 7.21
N HIS A 57 -17.66 10.53 8.30
CA HIS A 57 -16.63 10.80 9.29
C HIS A 57 -15.70 9.59 9.43
N ILE A 58 -14.79 9.66 10.42
CA ILE A 58 -13.79 8.60 10.66
C ILE A 58 -14.43 7.22 10.87
N PRO A 59 -15.52 7.05 11.64
CA PRO A 59 -16.16 5.74 11.83
C PRO A 59 -16.59 5.08 10.52
N GLU A 60 -17.16 5.86 9.60
CA GLU A 60 -17.60 5.40 8.28
C GLU A 60 -16.41 4.95 7.42
N LEU A 61 -15.31 5.70 7.44
CA LEU A 61 -14.07 5.31 6.76
C LEU A 61 -13.50 3.99 7.30
N VAL A 62 -13.47 3.84 8.64
CA VAL A 62 -13.00 2.61 9.29
C VAL A 62 -13.89 1.43 8.87
N LEU A 63 -15.20 1.61 8.87
CA LEU A 63 -16.15 0.56 8.48
C LEU A 63 -15.98 0.13 7.02
N ALA A 64 -15.92 1.08 6.09
CA ALA A 64 -15.64 0.80 4.69
C ALA A 64 -14.32 0.04 4.52
N SER A 65 -13.28 0.43 5.28
CA SER A 65 -11.96 -0.19 5.19
C SER A 65 -11.97 -1.68 5.58
N GLU A 66 -12.75 -2.08 6.59
CA GLU A 66 -12.87 -3.49 6.98
C GLU A 66 -13.62 -4.30 5.91
N MET A 67 -14.70 -3.75 5.33
CA MET A 67 -15.40 -4.39 4.20
C MET A 67 -14.45 -4.60 3.01
N LEU A 68 -13.68 -3.58 2.65
CA LEU A 68 -12.70 -3.66 1.55
C LEU A 68 -11.57 -4.65 1.84
N LYS A 69 -11.14 -4.75 3.10
CA LYS A 69 -10.09 -5.69 3.53
C LYS A 69 -10.55 -7.14 3.38
N GLU A 70 -11.80 -7.43 3.70
CA GLU A 70 -12.40 -8.75 3.47
C GLU A 70 -12.44 -9.12 1.98
N VAL A 71 -12.86 -8.19 1.12
CA VAL A 71 -12.86 -8.43 -0.35
C VAL A 71 -11.44 -8.67 -0.84
N ASN A 72 -10.48 -7.86 -0.42
CA ASN A 72 -9.08 -8.03 -0.80
C ASN A 72 -8.48 -9.37 -0.33
N GLU A 73 -8.86 -9.85 0.86
CA GLU A 73 -8.42 -11.16 1.36
C GLU A 73 -8.93 -12.31 0.50
N PHE A 74 -10.20 -12.25 0.12
CA PHE A 74 -10.78 -13.18 -0.85
C PHE A 74 -10.03 -13.15 -2.20
N LEU A 75 -9.76 -11.96 -2.74
CA LEU A 75 -9.06 -11.84 -4.02
C LEU A 75 -7.63 -12.39 -3.96
N ARG A 76 -6.90 -12.13 -2.88
CA ARG A 76 -5.56 -12.73 -2.65
C ARG A 76 -5.61 -14.25 -2.69
N ASN A 77 -6.64 -14.86 -2.12
CA ASN A 77 -6.82 -16.31 -2.13
C ASN A 77 -7.20 -16.84 -3.53
N ARG A 78 -8.03 -16.10 -4.29
CA ARG A 78 -8.48 -16.49 -5.64
C ARG A 78 -7.39 -16.41 -6.71
N ILE A 79 -6.47 -15.45 -6.61
CA ILE A 79 -5.35 -15.28 -7.55
C ILE A 79 -4.31 -16.42 -7.40
N GLY A 80 -4.42 -17.23 -6.33
CA GLY A 80 -3.48 -18.28 -5.99
C GLY A 80 -2.17 -17.72 -5.46
N LYS A 81 -1.49 -18.47 -4.57
CA LYS A 81 -0.09 -18.22 -4.26
C LYS A 81 0.75 -18.59 -5.48
N ASN A 82 0.78 -17.73 -6.48
CA ASN A 82 1.83 -17.81 -7.49
C ASN A 82 3.16 -17.57 -6.78
N GLU A 83 4.14 -18.48 -6.95
CA GLU A 83 5.53 -18.33 -6.52
C GLU A 83 6.25 -17.23 -7.32
N LYS A 84 5.67 -16.03 -7.39
CA LYS A 84 6.40 -14.81 -7.71
C LYS A 84 6.61 -14.10 -6.39
N ARG A 85 7.87 -13.92 -5.99
CA ARG A 85 8.21 -13.08 -4.83
C ARG A 85 7.60 -11.69 -5.05
N GLU A 86 6.48 -11.43 -4.39
CA GLU A 86 5.90 -10.09 -4.35
C GLU A 86 6.86 -9.20 -3.58
N LEU A 87 7.53 -8.31 -4.32
CA LEU A 87 8.23 -7.18 -3.74
C LEU A 87 7.19 -6.29 -3.05
N LYS A 88 6.97 -6.46 -1.74
CA LYS A 88 6.18 -5.49 -0.97
C LYS A 88 7.00 -4.21 -0.79
N ILE A 89 6.86 -3.30 -1.76
CA ILE A 89 7.48 -1.98 -1.76
C ILE A 89 6.55 -1.04 -1.01
N VAL A 90 7.06 -0.33 0.01
CA VAL A 90 6.38 0.82 0.58
C VAL A 90 6.96 2.09 -0.03
N LEU A 91 6.11 2.76 -0.79
CA LEU A 91 6.22 4.18 -1.12
C LEU A 91 5.56 4.94 0.03
N GLY A 92 6.35 5.75 0.74
CA GLY A 92 5.86 6.53 1.89
C GLY A 92 5.02 7.73 1.47
N VAL A 93 4.13 8.18 2.37
CA VAL A 93 3.34 9.41 2.24
C VAL A 93 3.73 10.41 3.32
N VAL A 94 3.30 11.67 3.15
CA VAL A 94 3.76 12.85 3.89
C VAL A 94 3.55 12.73 5.40
N LYS A 95 4.48 13.30 6.17
CA LYS A 95 4.39 13.42 7.64
C LYS A 95 3.00 13.93 8.07
N GLY A 96 2.20 13.08 8.72
CA GLY A 96 0.84 13.39 9.17
C GLY A 96 -0.25 12.52 8.53
N ASP A 97 0.09 11.73 7.51
CA ASP A 97 -0.79 10.75 6.88
C ASP A 97 -0.73 9.41 7.63
N ILE A 98 -1.88 8.90 8.09
CA ILE A 98 -2.01 7.76 9.03
C ILE A 98 -2.55 6.48 8.37
N HIS A 99 -2.67 6.43 7.05
CA HIS A 99 -3.19 5.26 6.33
C HIS A 99 -2.16 4.12 6.20
N ASP A 100 -1.80 3.50 7.34
CA ASP A 100 -0.78 2.42 7.44
C ASP A 100 -1.31 1.08 8.00
N LEU A 101 -2.63 0.89 8.12
CA LEU A 101 -3.23 -0.35 8.64
C LEU A 101 -3.05 -1.54 7.66
N GLY A 102 -2.02 -2.37 7.91
CA GLY A 102 -1.91 -3.74 7.34
C GLY A 102 -0.77 -3.99 6.35
N LYS A 103 0.15 -3.05 6.13
CA LYS A 103 1.30 -3.25 5.23
C LYS A 103 2.53 -3.69 6.03
N ASP A 104 3.12 -4.83 5.66
CA ASP A 104 4.45 -5.27 6.12
C ASP A 104 5.48 -4.91 5.03
N PRO A 105 6.06 -3.70 5.05
CA PRO A 105 7.05 -3.28 4.06
C PRO A 105 8.24 -4.23 4.03
N HIS A 106 8.61 -4.70 2.86
CA HIS A 106 9.95 -5.25 2.65
C HIS A 106 10.93 -4.15 2.28
N ALA A 107 10.48 -3.07 1.61
CA ALA A 107 11.35 -1.95 1.21
C ALA A 107 10.76 -0.58 1.50
N LEU A 108 11.63 0.40 1.80
CA LEU A 108 11.34 1.82 1.98
C LEU A 108 12.14 2.65 0.96
N GLY A 109 11.44 3.36 0.08
CA GLY A 109 12.05 4.33 -0.85
C GLY A 109 12.07 5.74 -0.27
N LEU A 110 13.25 6.37 -0.21
CA LEU A 110 13.42 7.75 0.24
C LEU A 110 13.94 8.64 -0.90
N SER A 111 13.25 9.74 -1.18
CA SER A 111 13.68 10.72 -2.18
C SER A 111 14.21 11.99 -1.51
N ALA A 112 15.40 12.46 -1.92
CA ALA A 112 16.00 13.69 -1.42
C ALA A 112 16.57 14.54 -2.56
N PHE A 113 15.95 15.70 -2.78
CA PHE A 113 16.41 16.67 -3.78
C PHE A 113 17.29 17.78 -3.19
N LEU A 114 17.14 18.08 -1.91
CA LEU A 114 17.92 19.10 -1.20
C LEU A 114 18.90 18.43 -0.24
N THR A 115 20.10 18.99 -0.08
CA THR A 115 21.10 18.46 0.85
C THR A 115 20.60 18.44 2.28
N THR A 116 19.75 19.40 2.68
CA THR A 116 19.12 19.44 4.00
C THR A 116 18.19 18.25 4.23
N THR A 117 17.44 17.79 3.22
CA THR A 117 16.58 16.60 3.37
C THR A 117 17.36 15.30 3.34
N ALA A 118 18.48 15.26 2.61
CA ALA A 118 19.39 14.10 2.63
C ALA A 118 19.97 13.85 4.03
N LEU A 119 20.22 14.90 4.82
CA LEU A 119 20.74 14.79 6.19
C LEU A 119 19.74 14.20 7.21
N GLU A 120 18.45 14.11 6.87
CA GLU A 120 17.44 13.47 7.72
C GLU A 120 17.41 11.94 7.56
N ILE A 121 18.00 11.40 6.49
CA ILE A 121 17.99 9.96 6.21
C ILE A 121 18.59 9.14 7.37
N PRO A 122 19.73 9.50 7.98
CA PRO A 122 20.26 8.81 9.16
C PRO A 122 19.29 8.75 10.35
N SER A 123 18.48 9.79 10.56
CA SER A 123 17.45 9.83 11.62
C SER A 123 16.35 8.79 11.36
N ILE A 124 15.97 8.58 10.10
CA ILE A 124 15.03 7.53 9.70
C ILE A 124 15.62 6.14 9.92
N VAL A 125 16.88 5.92 9.50
CA VAL A 125 17.60 4.65 9.72
C VAL A 125 17.64 4.31 11.20
N LYS A 126 18.03 5.27 12.05
CA LYS A 126 18.07 5.10 13.51
C LYS A 126 16.71 4.73 14.09
N LYS A 127 15.62 5.36 13.65
CA LYS A 127 14.26 5.01 14.10
C LYS A 127 13.84 3.60 13.70
N LEU A 128 14.30 3.12 12.54
CA LEU A 128 14.07 1.72 12.12
C LEU A 128 14.86 0.75 12.98
N GLU A 129 16.10 1.10 13.36
CA GLU A 129 16.92 0.30 14.30
C GLU A 129 16.27 0.25 15.69
N GLU A 130 15.86 1.39 16.25
CA GLU A 130 15.20 1.50 17.57
C GLU A 130 13.91 0.67 17.65
N ARG A 131 13.23 0.47 16.51
CA ARG A 131 12.00 -0.34 16.40
C ARG A 131 12.26 -1.80 16.03
N GLY A 132 13.52 -2.22 15.85
CA GLY A 132 13.86 -3.58 15.42
C GLY A 132 13.39 -3.91 13.99
N LEU A 133 13.19 -2.89 13.14
CA LEU A 133 12.69 -3.03 11.77
C LEU A 133 13.81 -2.94 10.73
N ARG A 134 15.01 -2.48 11.09
CA ARG A 134 16.12 -2.24 10.16
C ARG A 134 16.50 -3.48 9.36
N ASP A 135 16.50 -4.66 9.97
CA ASP A 135 16.85 -5.92 9.29
C ASP A 135 15.75 -6.42 8.35
N ARG A 136 14.50 -6.02 8.61
CA ARG A 136 13.32 -6.42 7.84
C ARG A 136 13.04 -5.52 6.65
N VAL A 137 13.36 -4.23 6.77
CA VAL A 137 13.04 -3.21 5.78
C VAL A 137 14.31 -2.75 5.05
N LYS A 138 14.35 -2.98 3.74
CA LYS A 138 15.43 -2.52 2.86
C LYS A 138 15.22 -1.08 2.46
N ILE A 139 16.20 -0.23 2.70
CA ILE A 139 16.11 1.20 2.42
C ILE A 139 16.82 1.50 1.11
N ILE A 140 16.12 2.12 0.17
CA ILE A 140 16.70 2.64 -1.07
C ILE A 140 16.55 4.16 -1.11
N ILE A 141 17.63 4.87 -1.42
CA ILE A 141 17.63 6.33 -1.53
C ILE A 141 17.78 6.77 -2.98
N GLY A 142 17.13 7.86 -3.36
CA GLY A 142 17.25 8.47 -4.68
C GLY A 142 17.01 9.98 -4.65
N GLY A 143 17.27 10.65 -5.76
CA GLY A 143 17.15 12.12 -5.88
C GLY A 143 18.49 12.83 -6.03
N ALA A 144 18.44 14.13 -6.37
CA ALA A 144 19.60 14.91 -6.79
C ALA A 144 20.63 15.19 -5.68
N ALA A 145 20.23 15.11 -4.41
CA ALA A 145 21.12 15.41 -3.27
C ALA A 145 21.71 14.16 -2.62
N VAL A 146 21.50 12.97 -3.19
CA VAL A 146 22.03 11.70 -2.68
C VAL A 146 22.88 10.99 -3.73
N SER A 147 23.71 10.06 -3.27
CA SER A 147 24.64 9.31 -4.10
C SER A 147 24.90 7.93 -3.51
N GLU A 148 25.54 7.06 -4.28
CA GLU A 148 26.01 5.75 -3.81
C GLU A 148 26.96 5.88 -2.60
N GLU A 149 27.75 6.94 -2.54
CA GLU A 149 28.65 7.20 -1.41
C GLU A 149 27.87 7.54 -0.13
N LEU A 150 26.86 8.41 -0.26
CA LEU A 150 25.96 8.74 0.85
C LEU A 150 25.13 7.52 1.27
N ALA A 151 24.75 6.64 0.36
CA ALA A 151 24.05 5.41 0.71
C ALA A 151 24.89 4.52 1.64
N LYS A 152 26.19 4.36 1.33
CA LYS A 152 27.13 3.65 2.21
C LYS A 152 27.31 4.36 3.55
N GLN A 153 27.51 5.68 3.52
CA GLN A 153 27.69 6.48 4.73
C GLN A 153 26.47 6.40 5.67
N PHE A 154 25.26 6.46 5.12
CA PHE A 154 24.01 6.40 5.86
C PHE A 154 23.57 4.97 6.18
N LYS A 155 24.34 3.95 5.75
CA LYS A 155 24.05 2.52 5.96
C LYS A 155 22.68 2.12 5.45
N VAL A 156 22.28 2.63 4.28
CA VAL A 156 21.08 2.18 3.56
C VAL A 156 21.47 1.10 2.52
N ASP A 157 20.50 0.33 2.05
CA ASP A 157 20.75 -0.88 1.25
C ASP A 157 21.08 -0.58 -0.23
N ALA A 158 20.62 0.55 -0.77
CA ALA A 158 20.94 0.97 -2.12
C ALA A 158 20.75 2.48 -2.37
N TYR A 159 21.45 2.99 -3.37
CA TYR A 159 21.10 4.23 -4.07
C TYR A 159 20.51 3.91 -5.44
N ALA A 160 19.57 4.69 -5.97
CA ALA A 160 19.12 4.59 -7.36
C ALA A 160 19.05 5.98 -8.02
N ARG A 161 19.49 6.06 -9.28
CA ARG A 161 19.49 7.33 -10.03
C ARG A 161 18.09 7.74 -10.48
N ASP A 162 17.20 6.77 -10.67
CA ASP A 162 15.83 6.94 -11.10
C ASP A 162 14.94 5.78 -10.61
N ALA A 163 13.63 5.87 -10.91
CA ALA A 163 12.65 4.88 -10.48
C ALA A 163 12.86 3.50 -11.12
N PHE A 164 13.38 3.43 -12.35
CA PHE A 164 13.61 2.15 -13.04
C PHE A 164 14.77 1.40 -12.40
N GLU A 165 15.89 2.09 -12.16
CA GLU A 165 17.02 1.52 -11.44
C GLU A 165 16.63 1.09 -10.02
N ALA A 166 15.76 1.85 -9.34
CA ALA A 166 15.26 1.48 -8.02
C ALA A 166 14.55 0.11 -8.06
N VAL A 167 13.68 -0.12 -9.04
CA VAL A 167 13.00 -1.41 -9.23
C VAL A 167 14.00 -2.53 -9.53
N GLU A 168 15.00 -2.30 -10.38
CA GLU A 168 16.03 -3.30 -10.68
C GLU A 168 16.87 -3.66 -9.46
N LYS A 169 17.31 -2.67 -8.68
CA LYS A 169 18.08 -2.91 -7.45
C LYS A 169 17.26 -3.64 -6.41
N LEU A 170 15.99 -3.27 -6.21
CA LEU A 170 15.11 -3.99 -5.30
C LEU A 170 14.92 -5.45 -5.75
N LYS A 171 14.70 -5.71 -7.04
CA LYS A 171 14.63 -7.10 -7.55
C LYS A 171 15.88 -7.91 -7.21
N ARG A 172 17.08 -7.32 -7.35
CA ARG A 172 18.34 -7.99 -6.97
C ARG A 172 18.46 -8.22 -5.46
N ILE A 173 18.07 -7.24 -4.66
CA ILE A 173 18.15 -7.33 -3.18
C ILE A 173 17.24 -8.44 -2.65
N PHE A 174 16.03 -8.59 -3.20
CA PHE A 174 15.07 -9.60 -2.73
C PHE A 174 15.11 -10.92 -3.50
N ASN A 175 15.89 -11.00 -4.58
CA ASN A 175 16.09 -12.22 -5.35
C ASN A 175 17.57 -12.38 -5.74
N PRO A 176 18.44 -12.58 -4.73
CA PRO A 176 19.88 -12.72 -4.91
C PRO A 176 20.27 -14.04 -5.61
#